data_AF-A0A5C1NGZ5-F1
#
_entry.id   AF-A0A5C1NGZ5-F1
#
_cell.length_a   1.000
_cell.length_b   1.000
_cell.length_c   1.000
_cell.angle_alpha   90.00
_cell.angle_beta   90.00
_cell.angle_gamma   90.00
#
_symmetry.space_group_name_H-M   'P 1'
#
loop_
_entity.id
_entity.type
_entity.pdbx_description
1 polymer ?
#
loop_
_entity_poly.entity_id
_entity_poly.type
_entity_poly.pdbx_seq_one_letter_code
_entity_poly.pdbx_strand_id
1 'polypeptide(L)' 'MTTIKLDRSVHHWQHVHADWWQDDQGNDIHRIETDDGAVLYHCHIAGSSLPWNAIATSLDEAIAIFDEAESIS' A
#
# COMPACT_ATOMS: atom_id res chain seq x y z
N MET A 1 -32.75 -29.25 -1.36
CA MET A 1 -31.54 -29.35 -2.20
C MET A 1 -31.29 -27.97 -2.77
N THR A 2 -30.34 -27.24 -2.21
CA THR A 2 -30.09 -25.83 -2.55
C THR A 2 -28.87 -25.75 -3.45
N THR A 3 -29.04 -25.26 -4.68
CA THR A 3 -27.95 -25.05 -5.62
C THR A 3 -27.35 -23.67 -5.41
N ILE A 4 -26.12 -23.61 -4.91
CA ILE A 4 -25.34 -22.38 -4.86
C ILE A 4 -24.76 -22.16 -6.26
N LYS A 5 -25.20 -21.09 -6.95
CA LYS A 5 -24.56 -20.62 -8.17
C LYS A 5 -23.38 -19.76 -7.75
N LEU A 6 -22.17 -20.31 -7.82
CA LEU A 6 -20.95 -19.50 -7.82
C LEU A 6 -20.98 -18.67 -9.10
N ASP A 7 -21.22 -17.37 -8.95
CA ASP A 7 -20.92 -16.41 -10.00
C ASP A 7 -19.45 -16.62 -10.39
N ARG A 8 -19.19 -16.80 -11.69
CA ARG A 8 -17.82 -16.76 -12.21
C ARG A 8 -17.41 -15.29 -12.30
N SER A 9 -17.41 -14.58 -11.18
CA SER A 9 -16.47 -13.48 -11.02
C SER A 9 -15.10 -14.09 -11.25
N VAL A 10 -14.37 -13.55 -12.23
CA VAL A 10 -13.05 -14.04 -12.62
C VAL A 10 -12.08 -13.68 -11.51
N HIS A 11 -12.13 -14.43 -10.40
CA HIS A 11 -11.13 -14.44 -9.36
C HIS A 11 -9.91 -15.13 -9.95
N HIS A 12 -9.13 -14.36 -10.69
CA HIS A 12 -7.81 -14.77 -11.13
C HIS A 12 -6.83 -14.42 -10.03
N TRP A 13 -5.88 -15.33 -9.79
CA TRP A 13 -4.70 -14.98 -9.02
C TRP A 13 -3.94 -13.92 -9.80
N GLN A 14 -3.57 -12.83 -9.13
CA GLN A 14 -2.72 -11.78 -9.68
C GLN A 14 -1.36 -11.88 -8.99
N HIS A 15 -0.27 -11.79 -9.76
CA HIS A 15 1.03 -11.64 -9.14
C HIS A 15 1.15 -10.21 -8.61
N VAL A 16 1.72 -10.13 -7.42
CA VAL A 16 2.02 -8.87 -6.77
C VAL A 16 3.50 -8.89 -6.44
N HIS A 17 4.23 -7.92 -6.94
CA HIS A 17 5.57 -7.63 -6.48
C HIS A 17 5.46 -6.67 -5.29
N ALA A 18 5.96 -7.11 -4.13
CA ALA A 18 5.88 -6.36 -2.90
C ALA A 18 7.28 -6.12 -2.35
N ASP A 19 7.59 -4.86 -2.10
CA ASP A 19 8.81 -4.44 -1.43
C ASP A 19 8.46 -3.64 -0.18
N TRP A 20 9.28 -3.75 0.86
CA TRP A 20 9.07 -3.05 2.12
C TRP A 20 10.37 -2.41 2.60
N TRP A 21 10.28 -1.17 3.04
CA TRP A 21 11.38 -0.40 3.60
C TRP A 21 10.87 0.46 4.76
N GLN A 22 11.76 0.63 5.74
CA GLN A 22 11.55 1.46 6.92
C GLN A 22 12.70 2.47 6.98
N ASP A 23 12.40 3.72 7.31
CA ASP A 23 13.41 4.76 7.53
C ASP A 23 13.97 4.72 8.97
N ASP A 24 14.86 5.66 9.30
CA ASP A 24 15.47 5.77 10.63
C ASP A 24 14.54 6.33 11.71
N GLN A 25 13.38 6.86 11.31
CA GLN A 25 12.33 7.37 12.19
C GLN A 25 11.27 6.31 12.50
N GLY A 26 11.32 5.18 11.79
CA GLY A 26 10.37 4.07 11.92
C GLY A 26 9.13 4.23 11.05
N ASN A 27 9.13 5.13 10.07
CA ASN A 27 8.08 5.20 9.05
C ASN A 27 8.28 4.07 8.04
N ASP A 28 7.18 3.45 7.60
CA ASP A 28 7.20 2.34 6.66
C ASP A 28 6.60 2.74 5.31
N ILE A 29 7.25 2.32 4.23
CA ILE A 29 6.60 2.25 2.91
C ILE A 29 6.54 0.81 2.46
N HIS A 30 5.34 0.37 2.10
CA HIS A 30 5.10 -0.89 1.42
C HIS A 30 4.73 -0.60 -0.03
N ARG A 31 5.64 -0.93 -0.96
CA ARG A 31 5.42 -0.83 -2.40
C ARG A 31 4.73 -2.10 -2.89
N ILE A 32 3.68 -1.93 -3.68
CA ILE A 32 2.89 -2.99 -4.29
C ILE A 32 2.81 -2.69 -5.77
N GLU A 33 3.29 -3.61 -6.60
CA GLU A 33 3.12 -3.56 -8.05
C GLU A 33 2.27 -4.74 -8.50
N THR A 34 1.22 -4.44 -9.25
CA THR A 34 0.25 -5.40 -9.78
C THR A 34 0.52 -5.72 -11.24
N ASP A 35 0.05 -6.88 -11.72
CA ASP A 35 0.25 -7.32 -13.12
C ASP A 35 -0.25 -6.34 -14.20
N ASP A 36 -1.15 -5.42 -13.86
CA ASP A 36 -1.63 -4.36 -14.77
C ASP A 36 -0.66 -3.15 -14.84
N GLY A 37 0.47 -3.22 -14.14
CA GLY A 37 1.49 -2.19 -14.06
C GLY A 37 1.17 -1.07 -13.08
N ALA A 38 0.08 -1.16 -12.30
CA ALA A 38 -0.17 -0.19 -11.25
C ALA A 38 0.84 -0.38 -10.11
N VAL A 39 1.42 0.71 -9.63
CA VAL A 39 2.35 0.73 -8.50
C VAL A 39 1.76 1.63 -7.42
N LEU A 40 1.58 1.07 -6.23
CA LEU A 40 1.09 1.77 -5.05
C LEU A 40 2.13 1.72 -3.95
N TYR A 41 2.22 2.80 -3.18
CA TYR A 41 3.11 2.95 -2.03
C TYR A 41 2.24 3.23 -0.81
N HIS A 42 2.01 2.22 0.01
CA HIS A 42 1.31 2.37 1.27
C HIS A 42 2.27 2.92 2.32
N CYS A 43 1.96 4.10 2.84
CA CYS A 43 2.80 4.82 3.79
C CYS A 43 2.23 4.65 5.20
N HIS A 44 3.09 4.33 6.17
CA HIS A 44 2.75 4.25 7.57
C HIS A 44 3.69 5.14 8.37
N ILE A 45 3.15 6.13 9.08
CA ILE A 45 3.90 7.00 9.96
C ILE A 45 4.09 6.30 11.30
N ALA A 46 5.32 6.33 11.82
CA ALA A 46 5.68 5.72 13.09
C ALA A 46 4.72 6.14 14.21
N GLY A 47 4.24 5.17 14.99
CA GLY A 47 3.34 5.43 16.12
C GLY A 47 1.88 5.75 15.75
N SER A 48 1.54 5.81 14.45
CA SER A 48 0.14 5.90 14.02
C SER A 48 -0.62 4.59 14.25
N SER A 49 -1.94 4.66 14.35
CA SER A 49 -2.80 3.46 14.35
C SER A 49 -3.07 2.99 12.92
N LEU A 50 -3.18 1.67 12.71
CA LEU A 50 -3.61 1.09 11.43
C LEU A 50 -5.06 1.50 11.05
N PRO A 51 -5.42 1.53 9.75
CA PRO A 51 -4.64 1.13 8.57
C PRO A 51 -3.60 2.18 8.13
N TRP A 52 -2.99 2.00 6.95
CA TRP A 52 -2.01 2.90 6.34
C TRP A 52 -2.44 4.37 6.42
N ASN A 53 -1.49 5.26 6.71
CA ASN A 53 -1.74 6.70 6.80
C ASN A 53 -2.07 7.31 5.44
N ALA A 54 -1.42 6.83 4.38
CA ALA A 54 -1.60 7.33 3.03
C ALA A 54 -1.25 6.28 1.97
N ILE A 55 -1.69 6.53 0.74
CA ILE A 55 -1.36 5.75 -0.45
C ILE A 55 -0.84 6.71 -1.50
N ALA A 56 0.36 6.45 -2.00
CA ALA A 56 0.99 7.20 -3.08
C ALA A 56 1.14 6.33 -4.34
N THR A 57 1.33 6.97 -5.49
CA THR A 57 1.52 6.31 -6.79
C THR A 57 2.98 6.37 -7.28
N SER A 58 3.83 7.09 -6.56
CA SER A 58 5.27 7.18 -6.79
C SER A 58 6.05 7.18 -5.48
N LEU A 59 7.33 6.82 -5.53
CA LEU A 59 8.20 6.87 -4.36
C LEU A 59 8.40 8.30 -3.86
N ASP A 60 8.55 9.27 -4.77
CA ASP A 60 8.73 10.69 -4.40
C ASP A 60 7.51 11.23 -3.65
N GLU A 61 6.29 10.88 -4.09
CA GLU A 61 5.05 11.23 -3.39
C GLU A 61 4.96 10.55 -2.01
N ALA A 62 5.41 9.29 -1.91
CA ALA A 62 5.48 8.57 -0.64
C ALA A 62 6.45 9.23 0.36
N ILE A 63 7.60 9.69 -0.11
CA ILE A 63 8.59 10.39 0.72
C ILE A 63 8.02 11.75 1.17
N ALA A 64 7.40 12.51 0.25
CA ALA A 64 6.82 13.81 0.57
C ALA A 64 5.75 13.74 1.68
N ILE A 65 5.01 12.63 1.78
CA ILE A 65 4.04 12.41 2.86
C ILE A 65 4.71 12.42 4.24
N PHE A 66 5.90 11.85 4.37
CA PHE A 66 6.63 11.86 5.63
C PHE A 66 7.22 13.24 5.93
N ASP A 67 7.80 13.90 4.93
CA ASP A 67 8.33 15.26 5.07
C ASP A 67 7.22 16.24 5.54
N GLU A 68 6.00 16.11 4.99
CA GLU A 68 4.85 16.89 5.42
C GLU A 68 4.44 16.55 6.86
N ALA A 69 4.43 15.28 7.25
CA ALA A 69 4.08 14.85 8.60
C ALA A 69 5.07 15.36 9.67
N GLU A 70 6.35 15.53 9.33
CA GLU A 70 7.34 16.13 10.23
C GLU A 70 7.16 17.65 10.38
N SER A 71 6.67 18.33 9.34
CA SER A 71 6.50 19.79 9.37
C SER A 71 5.39 20.28 10.32
N ILE A 72 4.54 19.37 10.79
CA ILE A 72 3.38 19.63 11.67
C ILE A 72 3.59 19.12 13.11
N SER A 73 4.70 18.44 13.41
CA SER A 73 5.07 17.93 14.74
C SER A 73 6.00 18.87 15.50
#